data_AF-A0A7W8HCQ2-F1
#
_entry.id   AF-A0A7W8HCQ2-F1
#
_cell.length_a   1.000
_cell.length_b   1.000
_cell.length_c   1.000
_cell.angle_alpha   90.00
_cell.angle_beta   90.00
_cell.angle_gamma   90.00
#
_symmetry.space_group_name_H-M   'P 1'
#
loop_
_entity.id
_entity.type
_entity.pdbx_description
1 polymer ?
#
loop_
_entity_poly.entity_id
_entity_poly.type
_entity_poly.pdbx_seq_one_letter_code
_entity_poly.pdbx_strand_id
1 'polypeptide(L)'
;MADVTLADLMKKREENLDSRKEERIEKIREKIDLTDKSAISLYGSGVEMEIADLSNMVLKYTKENSVDDSRELMEKLLEIIGSAEGIDRGSFEKLRTQVESMEAGLEKSSMALLKYLDILERLYEKNKEYDQYLELYILAGEQEEKHIEEKLLPALKAEARTLGSGQAALAVRDYESALGQFEGRINDLKISKAMAAQTGAQISLLQEGVRLLWEKIRELLDQTLPLWKKQMALNR
;
A
#
# COMPACT_ATOMS: atom_id res chain seq x y z
N MET A 1 -12.62 -33.05 27.12
CA MET A 1 -12.58 -31.79 26.34
C MET A 1 -12.06 -32.17 24.98
N ALA A 2 -12.83 -31.95 23.92
CA ALA A 2 -12.40 -32.31 22.57
C ALA A 2 -11.14 -31.50 22.21
N ASP A 3 -10.11 -32.20 21.73
CA ASP A 3 -8.82 -31.61 21.37
C ASP A 3 -9.00 -30.84 20.06
N VAL A 4 -9.04 -29.50 20.13
CA VAL A 4 -9.24 -28.63 18.97
C VAL A 4 -7.90 -28.49 18.26
N THR A 5 -7.82 -28.90 16.99
CA THR A 5 -6.57 -28.84 16.24
C THR A 5 -6.31 -27.44 15.67
N LEU A 6 -5.05 -27.14 15.33
CA LEU A 6 -4.68 -25.88 14.66
C LEU A 6 -5.42 -25.72 13.33
N ALA A 7 -5.69 -26.82 12.62
CA ALA A 7 -6.48 -26.83 11.39
C ALA A 7 -7.94 -26.42 11.65
N ASP A 8 -8.54 -26.88 12.75
CA ASP A 8 -9.91 -26.48 13.14
C ASP A 8 -9.99 -24.99 13.49
N LEU A 9 -8.95 -24.44 14.13
CA LEU A 9 -8.86 -23.01 14.43
C LEU A 9 -8.67 -22.16 13.16
N MET A 10 -7.86 -22.61 12.22
CA MET A 10 -7.64 -21.93 10.93
C MET A 10 -8.89 -21.95 10.08
N LYS A 11 -9.54 -23.11 9.94
CA LYS A 11 -10.79 -23.26 9.19
C LYS A 11 -11.91 -22.41 9.79
N LYS A 12 -12.08 -22.45 11.12
CA LYS A 12 -13.06 -21.61 11.82
C LYS A 12 -12.75 -20.12 11.70
N ARG A 13 -11.47 -19.73 11.61
CA ARG A 13 -11.05 -18.34 11.38
C ARG A 13 -11.36 -17.90 9.94
N GLU A 14 -11.12 -18.75 8.96
CA GLU A 14 -11.47 -18.51 7.55
C GLU A 14 -12.98 -18.41 7.36
N GLU A 15 -13.75 -19.36 7.88
CA GLU A 15 -15.23 -19.35 7.84
C GLU A 15 -15.80 -18.07 8.48
N ASN A 16 -15.30 -17.67 9.66
CA ASN A 16 -15.74 -16.43 10.30
C ASN A 16 -15.33 -15.16 9.52
N LEU A 17 -14.20 -15.18 8.82
CA LEU A 17 -13.76 -14.06 8.00
C LEU A 17 -14.67 -13.91 6.77
N ASP A 18 -15.04 -15.04 6.17
CA ASP A 18 -15.88 -15.10 4.98
C ASP A 18 -17.32 -14.65 5.28
N SER A 19 -17.94 -15.16 6.36
CA SER A 19 -19.28 -14.70 6.78
C SER A 19 -19.32 -13.20 7.11
N ARG A 20 -18.23 -12.65 7.69
CA ARG A 20 -18.12 -11.20 7.93
C ARG A 20 -17.96 -10.40 6.64
N LYS A 21 -17.33 -10.96 5.61
CA LYS A 21 -17.25 -10.33 4.28
C LYS A 21 -18.62 -10.32 3.62
N GLU A 22 -19.35 -11.44 3.62
CA GLU A 22 -20.70 -11.53 3.05
C GLU A 22 -21.68 -10.53 3.68
N GLU A 23 -21.70 -10.42 5.02
CA GLU A 23 -22.56 -9.44 5.71
C GLU A 23 -22.24 -7.99 5.28
N ARG A 24 -20.96 -7.68 5.05
CA ARG A 24 -20.54 -6.34 4.60
C ARG A 24 -20.92 -6.09 3.14
N ILE A 25 -20.80 -7.10 2.29
CA ILE A 25 -21.22 -7.04 0.89
C ILE A 25 -22.72 -6.75 0.83
N GLU A 26 -23.54 -7.48 1.59
CA GLU A 26 -25.00 -7.27 1.66
C GLU A 26 -25.35 -5.84 2.07
N LYS A 27 -24.72 -5.32 3.13
CA LYS A 27 -24.94 -3.94 3.60
C LYS A 27 -24.56 -2.86 2.59
N ILE A 28 -23.58 -3.13 1.73
CA ILE A 28 -23.25 -2.23 0.61
C ILE A 28 -24.33 -2.36 -0.46
N ARG A 29 -24.73 -3.60 -0.76
CA ARG A 29 -25.71 -3.93 -1.78
C ARG A 29 -27.06 -3.26 -1.54
N GLU A 30 -27.57 -3.31 -0.31
CA GLU A 30 -28.82 -2.66 0.11
C GLU A 30 -28.86 -1.14 -0.11
N LYS A 31 -27.69 -0.49 -0.28
CA LYS A 31 -27.58 0.96 -0.48
C LYS A 31 -27.46 1.35 -1.96
N ILE A 32 -27.38 0.39 -2.86
CA ILE A 32 -27.28 0.64 -4.29
C ILE A 32 -28.67 1.01 -4.80
N ASP A 33 -28.82 2.25 -5.25
CA ASP A 33 -30.04 2.76 -5.87
C ASP A 33 -29.70 3.34 -7.25
N LEU A 34 -30.15 2.65 -8.31
CA LEU A 34 -29.93 3.09 -9.68
C LEU A 34 -30.86 4.23 -10.12
N THR A 35 -31.84 4.61 -9.30
CA THR A 35 -32.72 5.76 -9.60
C THR A 35 -32.06 7.10 -9.25
N ASP A 36 -31.07 7.07 -8.35
CA ASP A 36 -30.24 8.23 -8.01
C ASP A 36 -28.92 8.23 -8.78
N LYS A 37 -28.86 9.03 -9.85
CA LYS A 37 -27.65 9.20 -10.67
C LYS A 37 -26.44 9.72 -9.88
N SER A 38 -26.68 10.53 -8.84
CA SER A 38 -25.60 11.01 -7.97
C SER A 38 -25.04 9.89 -7.11
N ALA A 39 -25.90 8.99 -6.60
CA ALA A 39 -25.47 7.82 -5.85
C ALA A 39 -24.60 6.87 -6.71
N ILE A 40 -24.98 6.63 -7.96
CA ILE A 40 -24.19 5.82 -8.92
C ILE A 40 -22.78 6.42 -9.08
N SER A 41 -22.70 7.72 -9.37
CA SER A 41 -21.41 8.38 -9.59
C SER A 41 -20.51 8.36 -8.34
N LEU A 42 -21.09 8.39 -7.14
CA LEU A 42 -20.35 8.41 -5.88
C LEU A 42 -20.00 7.03 -5.35
N TYR A 43 -20.53 5.96 -5.93
CA TYR A 43 -20.32 4.59 -5.46
C TYR A 43 -18.83 4.26 -5.33
N GLY A 44 -18.38 3.89 -4.12
CA GLY A 44 -16.97 3.57 -3.84
C GLY A 44 -15.96 4.72 -4.03
N SER A 45 -16.38 5.94 -4.40
CA SER A 45 -15.49 7.08 -4.69
C SER A 45 -14.60 7.47 -3.51
N GLY A 46 -15.09 7.32 -2.28
CA GLY A 46 -14.29 7.58 -1.08
C GLY A 46 -13.06 6.68 -0.99
N VAL A 47 -13.20 5.38 -1.26
CA VAL A 47 -12.08 4.42 -1.19
C VAL A 47 -11.08 4.66 -2.33
N GLU A 48 -11.57 5.02 -3.51
CA GLU A 48 -10.73 5.37 -4.65
C GLU A 48 -9.88 6.61 -4.37
N MET A 49 -10.46 7.65 -3.77
CA MET A 49 -9.74 8.86 -3.37
C MET A 49 -8.64 8.55 -2.35
N GLU A 50 -8.93 7.69 -1.37
CA GLU A 50 -7.95 7.24 -0.37
C GLU A 50 -6.75 6.50 -1.01
N ILE A 51 -6.96 5.69 -2.06
CA ILE A 51 -5.87 5.06 -2.82
C ILE A 51 -5.04 6.09 -3.59
N ALA A 52 -5.68 7.09 -4.20
CA ALA A 52 -4.99 8.15 -4.91
C ALA A 52 -4.11 8.98 -3.94
N ASP A 53 -4.67 9.36 -2.79
CA ASP A 53 -3.95 10.11 -1.75
C ASP A 53 -2.79 9.30 -1.17
N LEU A 54 -2.99 8.01 -0.94
CA LEU A 54 -1.92 7.11 -0.49
C LEU A 54 -0.79 7.03 -1.50
N SER A 55 -1.10 6.90 -2.79
CA SER A 55 -0.09 6.88 -3.85
C SER A 55 0.71 8.19 -3.88
N ASN A 56 0.05 9.34 -3.68
CA ASN A 56 0.71 10.64 -3.55
C ASN A 56 1.62 10.70 -2.30
N MET A 57 1.19 10.16 -1.17
CA MET A 57 2.00 10.09 0.04
C MET A 57 3.26 9.25 -0.16
N VAL A 58 3.16 8.08 -0.80
CA VAL A 58 4.32 7.23 -1.12
C VAL A 58 5.34 8.00 -1.97
N LEU A 59 4.88 8.68 -3.02
CA LEU A 59 5.74 9.50 -3.87
C LEU A 59 6.40 10.66 -3.10
N LYS A 60 5.65 11.33 -2.22
CA LYS A 60 6.16 12.40 -1.38
C LYS A 60 7.26 11.91 -0.45
N TYR A 61 7.00 10.85 0.32
CA TYR A 61 7.97 10.32 1.28
C TYR A 61 9.21 9.74 0.60
N THR A 62 9.08 9.17 -0.60
CA THR A 62 10.21 8.73 -1.41
C THR A 62 11.13 9.89 -1.79
N LYS A 63 10.57 11.05 -2.13
CA LYS A 63 11.35 12.26 -2.46
C LYS A 63 11.98 12.91 -1.23
N GLU A 64 11.25 12.98 -0.12
CA GLU A 64 11.69 13.65 1.10
C GLU A 64 12.72 12.84 1.90
N ASN A 65 12.69 11.50 1.80
CA ASN A 65 13.57 10.60 2.54
C ASN A 65 14.57 9.91 1.60
N SER A 66 15.23 10.69 0.73
CA SER A 66 16.21 10.12 -0.19
C SER A 66 17.28 9.37 0.58
N VAL A 67 17.40 8.08 0.27
CA VAL A 67 18.42 7.17 0.78
C VAL A 67 19.81 7.49 0.23
N ASP A 68 19.92 8.37 -0.77
CA ASP A 68 21.15 8.63 -1.50
C ASP A 68 22.22 9.29 -0.63
N ASP A 69 21.84 10.27 0.21
CA ASP A 69 22.78 10.93 1.14
C ASP A 69 23.39 9.91 2.12
N SER A 70 22.57 8.96 2.59
CA SER A 70 23.01 7.91 3.52
C SER A 70 23.92 6.90 2.83
N ARG A 71 23.66 6.58 1.55
CA ARG A 71 24.51 5.73 0.73
C ARG A 71 25.85 6.39 0.45
N GLU A 72 25.87 7.66 0.07
CA GLU A 72 27.10 8.41 -0.21
C GLU A 72 27.99 8.52 1.03
N LEU A 73 27.42 8.79 2.20
CA LEU A 73 28.16 8.81 3.46
C LEU A 73 28.81 7.46 3.78
N MET A 74 28.06 6.37 3.56
CA MET A 74 28.54 5.00 3.78
C MET A 74 29.69 4.67 2.82
N GLU A 75 29.53 4.97 1.54
CA GLU A 75 30.55 4.73 0.50
C GLU A 75 31.85 5.49 0.79
N LYS A 76 31.75 6.77 1.14
CA LYS A 76 32.93 7.57 1.52
C LYS A 76 33.63 7.00 2.77
N LEU A 77 32.88 6.51 3.75
CA LEU A 77 33.49 5.92 4.95
C LEU A 77 34.22 4.62 4.61
N LEU A 78 33.63 3.78 3.75
CA LEU A 78 34.28 2.55 3.25
C LEU A 78 35.56 2.85 2.47
N GLU A 79 35.56 3.90 1.64
CA GLU A 79 36.77 4.36 0.92
C GLU A 79 37.89 4.78 1.88
N ILE A 80 37.56 5.53 2.93
CA ILE A 80 38.53 5.93 3.97
C ILE A 80 39.07 4.71 4.71
N ILE A 81 38.21 3.76 5.08
CA ILE A 81 38.61 2.53 5.76
C ILE A 81 39.56 1.69 4.87
N GLY A 82 39.27 1.59 3.56
CA GLY A 82 40.05 0.81 2.61
C GLY A 82 41.37 1.45 2.18
N SER A 83 41.47 2.78 2.18
CA SER A 83 42.68 3.53 1.75
C SER A 83 43.70 3.77 2.87
N ALA A 84 43.47 3.19 4.05
CA ALA A 84 44.11 3.60 5.28
C ALA A 84 45.53 3.01 5.53
N GLU A 85 46.08 2.24 4.60
CA GLU A 85 47.43 1.65 4.72
C GLU A 85 48.52 2.72 4.49
N GLY A 86 49.42 2.91 5.45
CA GLY A 86 50.64 3.73 5.30
C GLY A 86 50.50 5.23 5.60
N ILE A 87 49.43 5.66 6.28
CA ILE A 87 49.17 7.08 6.60
C ILE A 87 50.10 7.61 7.72
N ASP A 88 50.68 8.81 7.54
CA ASP A 88 51.50 9.48 8.55
C ASP A 88 50.70 10.00 9.78
N ARG A 89 51.38 10.30 10.89
CA ARG A 89 50.74 10.71 12.16
C ARG A 89 49.92 12.01 12.10
N GLY A 90 50.28 12.97 11.24
CA GLY A 90 49.57 14.24 11.11
C GLY A 90 48.32 14.12 10.23
N SER A 91 48.42 13.30 9.19
CA SER A 91 47.31 12.86 8.34
C SER A 91 46.32 11.99 9.10
N PHE A 92 46.79 11.21 10.08
CA PHE A 92 45.97 10.36 10.94
C PHE A 92 44.95 11.11 11.81
N GLU A 93 45.34 12.16 12.54
CA GLU A 93 44.39 12.89 13.41
C GLU A 93 43.29 13.61 12.60
N LYS A 94 43.63 14.08 11.39
CA LYS A 94 42.63 14.63 10.46
C LYS A 94 41.66 13.55 9.98
N LEU A 95 42.18 12.39 9.59
CA LEU A 95 41.37 11.25 9.15
C LEU A 95 40.44 10.76 10.28
N ARG A 96 40.96 10.67 11.51
CA ARG A 96 40.18 10.29 12.70
C ARG A 96 38.99 11.23 12.91
N THR A 97 39.22 12.55 12.85
CA THR A 97 38.16 13.55 13.04
C THR A 97 37.10 13.45 11.93
N GLN A 98 37.53 13.19 10.68
CA GLN A 98 36.59 12.96 9.57
C GLN A 98 35.75 11.70 9.81
N VAL A 99 36.37 10.61 10.22
CA VAL A 99 35.68 9.34 10.53
C VAL A 99 34.70 9.50 11.68
N GLU A 100 35.06 10.18 12.78
CA GLU A 100 34.15 10.47 13.90
C GLU A 100 32.94 11.30 13.44
N SER A 101 33.14 12.28 12.55
CA SER A 101 32.03 13.06 11.98
C SER A 101 31.13 12.20 11.07
N MET A 102 31.71 11.28 10.30
CA MET A 102 30.96 10.41 9.39
C MET A 102 30.19 9.34 10.16
N GLU A 103 30.76 8.79 11.23
CA GLU A 103 30.09 7.89 12.17
C GLU A 103 28.84 8.56 12.77
N ALA A 104 28.97 9.79 13.28
CA ALA A 104 27.81 10.54 13.79
C ALA A 104 26.76 10.81 12.70
N GLY A 105 27.20 11.08 11.47
CA GLY A 105 26.32 11.22 10.30
C GLY A 105 25.56 9.92 9.99
N LEU A 106 26.26 8.79 9.99
CA LEU A 106 25.69 7.47 9.73
C LEU A 106 24.73 7.01 10.83
N GLU A 107 24.99 7.33 12.10
CA GLU A 107 24.03 7.08 13.19
C GLU A 107 22.74 7.87 12.99
N LYS A 108 22.87 9.15 12.59
CA LYS A 108 21.70 9.98 12.26
C LYS A 108 20.93 9.42 11.07
N SER A 109 21.64 9.00 10.01
CA SER A 109 21.05 8.32 8.86
C SER A 109 20.34 7.03 9.26
N SER A 110 20.94 6.19 10.10
CA SER A 110 20.34 4.96 10.59
C SER A 110 19.00 5.20 11.29
N MET A 111 18.93 6.22 12.16
CA MET A 111 17.68 6.61 12.81
C MET A 111 16.64 7.15 11.83
N ALA A 112 17.06 7.89 10.79
CA ALA A 112 16.15 8.39 9.76
C ALA A 112 15.58 7.24 8.91
N LEU A 113 16.40 6.26 8.52
CA LEU A 113 15.96 5.07 7.77
C LEU A 113 14.95 4.23 8.57
N LEU A 114 15.15 4.06 9.88
CA LEU A 114 14.17 3.38 10.74
C LEU A 114 12.82 4.10 10.78
N LYS A 115 12.82 5.43 10.90
CA LYS A 115 11.58 6.22 10.85
C LYS A 115 10.91 6.10 9.49
N TYR A 116 11.69 6.08 8.42
CA TYR A 116 11.15 5.92 7.08
C TYR A 116 10.53 4.53 6.89
N LEU A 117 11.14 3.47 7.44
CA LEU A 117 10.59 2.12 7.43
C LEU A 117 9.23 2.06 8.17
N ASP A 118 9.10 2.67 9.34
CA ASP A 118 7.82 2.76 10.08
C ASP A 118 6.74 3.49 9.26
N ILE A 119 7.10 4.56 8.56
CA ILE A 119 6.17 5.27 7.66
C ILE A 119 5.71 4.34 6.53
N LEU A 120 6.64 3.65 5.87
CA LEU A 120 6.31 2.72 4.79
C LEU A 120 5.43 1.56 5.27
N GLU A 121 5.68 1.02 6.46
CA GLU A 121 4.84 -0.01 7.09
C GLU A 121 3.39 0.48 7.31
N ARG A 122 3.21 1.70 7.84
CA ARG A 122 1.87 2.29 7.99
C ARG A 122 1.17 2.48 6.66
N LEU A 123 1.88 2.95 5.64
CA LEU A 123 1.33 3.13 4.29
C LEU A 123 0.96 1.78 3.66
N TYR A 124 1.76 0.74 3.87
CA TYR A 124 1.47 -0.61 3.37
C TYR A 124 0.18 -1.17 3.97
N GLU A 125 0.03 -1.08 5.30
CA GLU A 125 -1.17 -1.56 5.98
C GLU A 125 -2.41 -0.78 5.56
N LYS A 126 -2.31 0.53 5.38
CA LYS A 126 -3.42 1.35 4.86
C LYS A 126 -3.80 0.97 3.43
N ASN A 127 -2.81 0.75 2.56
CA ASN A 127 -3.07 0.30 1.19
C ASN A 127 -3.80 -1.05 1.15
N LYS A 128 -3.41 -1.97 2.02
CA LYS A 128 -4.09 -3.27 2.17
C LYS A 128 -5.51 -3.13 2.70
N GLU A 129 -5.76 -2.22 3.64
CA GLU A 129 -7.10 -1.91 4.15
C GLU A 129 -8.00 -1.38 3.02
N TYR A 130 -7.50 -0.43 2.22
CA TYR A 130 -8.22 0.15 1.09
C TYR A 130 -8.46 -0.85 -0.05
N ASP A 131 -7.50 -1.72 -0.36
CA ASP A 131 -7.69 -2.82 -1.32
C ASP A 131 -8.83 -3.76 -0.92
N GLN A 132 -8.97 -4.04 0.39
CA GLN A 132 -10.07 -4.85 0.92
C GLN A 132 -11.41 -4.12 0.81
N TYR A 133 -11.46 -2.81 1.07
CA TYR A 133 -12.70 -2.06 0.85
C TYR A 133 -13.09 -2.03 -0.63
N LEU A 134 -12.14 -1.82 -1.55
CA LEU A 134 -12.39 -1.89 -2.99
C LEU A 134 -12.96 -3.25 -3.39
N GLU A 135 -12.38 -4.35 -2.87
CA GLU A 135 -12.90 -5.70 -3.11
C GLU A 135 -14.38 -5.82 -2.70
N LEU A 136 -14.75 -5.31 -1.53
CA LEU A 136 -16.13 -5.39 -1.04
C LEU A 136 -17.10 -4.57 -1.92
N TYR A 137 -16.72 -3.36 -2.33
CA TYR A 137 -17.55 -2.55 -3.24
C TYR A 137 -17.65 -3.19 -4.64
N ILE A 138 -16.58 -3.77 -5.16
CA ILE A 138 -16.63 -4.45 -6.46
C ILE A 138 -17.57 -5.65 -6.38
N LEU A 139 -17.40 -6.52 -5.39
CA LEU A 139 -18.24 -7.72 -5.23
C LEU A 139 -19.71 -7.38 -4.98
N ALA A 140 -20.00 -6.38 -4.13
CA ALA A 140 -21.37 -5.92 -3.90
C ALA A 140 -22.00 -5.36 -5.19
N GLY A 141 -21.23 -4.58 -5.95
CA GLY A 141 -21.68 -4.00 -7.21
C GLY A 141 -21.99 -5.08 -8.24
N GLU A 142 -21.07 -6.02 -8.45
CA GLU A 142 -21.24 -7.14 -9.40
C GLU A 142 -22.42 -8.04 -9.02
N GLN A 143 -22.65 -8.28 -7.73
CA GLN A 143 -23.80 -9.06 -7.29
C GLN A 143 -25.13 -8.34 -7.58
N GLU A 144 -25.18 -7.02 -7.39
CA GLU A 144 -26.39 -6.24 -7.62
C GLU A 144 -26.65 -6.03 -9.10
N GLU A 145 -25.60 -5.73 -9.88
CA GLU A 145 -25.63 -5.69 -11.35
C GLU A 145 -26.26 -6.97 -11.89
N LYS A 146 -25.75 -8.13 -11.46
CA LYS A 146 -26.30 -9.43 -11.85
C LYS A 146 -27.74 -9.63 -11.41
N HIS A 147 -28.10 -9.22 -10.19
CA HIS A 147 -29.49 -9.30 -9.70
C HIS A 147 -30.43 -8.48 -10.59
N ILE A 148 -30.02 -7.27 -10.94
CA ILE A 148 -30.78 -6.35 -11.76
C ILE A 148 -30.95 -6.91 -13.18
N GLU A 149 -29.88 -7.38 -13.81
CA GLU A 149 -29.90 -7.95 -15.15
C GLU A 149 -30.77 -9.19 -15.26
N GLU A 150 -30.63 -10.12 -14.31
CA GLU A 150 -31.27 -11.44 -14.39
C GLU A 150 -32.72 -11.42 -13.91
N LYS A 151 -33.09 -10.49 -13.01
CA LYS A 151 -34.41 -10.50 -12.36
C LYS A 151 -35.19 -9.20 -12.55
N LEU A 152 -34.65 -8.06 -12.14
CA LEU A 152 -35.42 -6.82 -12.07
C LEU A 152 -35.69 -6.22 -13.45
N LEU A 153 -34.66 -6.10 -14.28
CA LEU A 153 -34.78 -5.48 -15.60
C LEU A 153 -35.75 -6.25 -16.53
N PRO A 154 -35.74 -7.61 -16.59
CA PRO A 154 -36.77 -8.36 -17.31
C PRO A 154 -38.19 -8.12 -16.79
N ALA A 155 -38.37 -8.01 -15.47
CA ALA A 155 -39.66 -7.74 -14.85
C ALA A 155 -40.17 -6.32 -15.22
N LEU A 156 -39.31 -5.31 -15.10
CA LEU A 156 -39.62 -3.92 -15.49
C LEU A 156 -39.97 -3.81 -16.98
N LYS A 157 -39.25 -4.54 -17.85
CA LYS A 157 -39.57 -4.62 -19.29
C LYS A 157 -40.94 -5.25 -19.54
N ALA A 158 -41.28 -6.31 -18.83
CA ALA A 158 -42.58 -6.97 -18.95
C ALA A 158 -43.71 -6.04 -18.49
N GLU A 159 -43.53 -5.34 -17.36
CA GLU A 159 -44.49 -4.37 -16.84
C GLU A 159 -44.68 -3.15 -17.76
N ALA A 160 -43.59 -2.62 -18.33
CA ALA A 160 -43.70 -1.52 -19.30
C ALA A 160 -44.49 -1.92 -20.55
N ARG A 161 -44.36 -3.19 -21.00
CA ARG A 161 -45.14 -3.73 -22.12
C ARG A 161 -46.63 -3.85 -21.79
N THR A 162 -46.99 -4.23 -20.56
CA THR A 162 -48.40 -4.35 -20.16
C THR A 162 -49.06 -2.97 -19.98
N LEU A 163 -48.32 -1.98 -19.47
CA LEU A 163 -48.79 -0.60 -19.36
C LEU A 163 -48.98 0.08 -20.72
N GLY A 164 -48.14 -0.23 -21.71
CA GLY A 164 -48.28 0.25 -23.09
C GLY A 164 -48.10 1.76 -23.26
N SER A 165 -47.55 2.47 -22.26
CA SER A 165 -47.38 3.92 -22.29
C SER A 165 -45.95 4.32 -22.70
N GLY A 166 -45.81 5.45 -23.40
CA GLY A 166 -44.49 6.00 -23.76
C GLY A 166 -43.64 6.35 -22.54
N GLN A 167 -44.27 6.71 -21.42
CA GLN A 167 -43.57 7.01 -20.16
C GLN A 167 -42.93 5.75 -19.55
N ALA A 168 -43.63 4.61 -19.55
CA ALA A 168 -43.07 3.35 -19.04
C ALA A 168 -41.88 2.87 -19.87
N ALA A 169 -41.94 3.03 -21.20
CA ALA A 169 -40.82 2.73 -22.09
C ALA A 169 -39.59 3.62 -21.82
N LEU A 170 -39.81 4.91 -21.55
CA LEU A 170 -38.73 5.84 -21.18
C LEU A 170 -38.10 5.47 -19.83
N ALA A 171 -38.90 5.13 -18.83
CA ALA A 171 -38.40 4.74 -17.51
C ALA A 171 -37.50 3.49 -17.58
N VAL A 172 -37.88 2.47 -18.36
CA VAL A 172 -37.03 1.28 -18.57
C VAL A 172 -35.70 1.67 -19.22
N ARG A 173 -35.73 2.50 -20.28
CA ARG A 173 -34.52 2.93 -20.97
C ARG A 173 -33.60 3.75 -20.06
N ASP A 174 -34.17 4.63 -19.24
CA ASP A 174 -33.41 5.44 -18.30
C ASP A 174 -32.76 4.57 -17.21
N TYR A 175 -33.46 3.51 -16.76
CA TYR A 175 -32.93 2.51 -15.84
C TYR A 175 -31.82 1.65 -16.47
N GLU A 176 -31.97 1.23 -17.73
CA GLU A 176 -30.88 0.55 -18.48
C GLU A 176 -29.64 1.45 -18.62
N SER A 177 -29.85 2.74 -18.90
CA SER A 177 -28.74 3.70 -18.95
C SER A 177 -28.07 3.88 -17.60
N ALA A 178 -28.83 3.84 -16.50
CA ALA A 178 -28.28 3.92 -15.14
C ALA A 178 -27.46 2.68 -14.80
N LEU A 179 -27.94 1.49 -15.17
CA LEU A 179 -27.20 0.24 -15.01
C LEU A 179 -25.85 0.29 -15.76
N GLY A 180 -25.83 0.71 -17.02
CA GLY A 180 -24.56 0.84 -17.77
C GLY A 180 -23.59 1.86 -17.17
N GLN A 181 -24.08 2.92 -16.52
CA GLN A 181 -23.23 3.86 -15.77
C GLN A 181 -22.66 3.21 -14.50
N PHE A 182 -23.46 2.40 -13.83
CA PHE A 182 -23.05 1.65 -12.64
C PHE A 182 -22.00 0.59 -12.96
N GLU A 183 -22.15 -0.14 -14.07
CA GLU A 183 -21.12 -1.05 -14.61
C GLU A 183 -19.80 -0.33 -14.87
N GLY A 184 -19.88 0.85 -15.52
CA GLY A 184 -18.72 1.71 -15.76
C GLY A 184 -18.02 2.07 -14.44
N ARG A 185 -18.81 2.43 -13.43
CA ARG A 185 -18.30 2.76 -12.10
C ARG A 185 -17.64 1.57 -11.38
N ILE A 186 -18.20 0.36 -11.49
CA ILE A 186 -17.58 -0.87 -10.97
C ILE A 186 -16.24 -1.12 -11.68
N ASN A 187 -16.17 -0.90 -13.00
CA ASN A 187 -14.93 -1.04 -13.75
C ASN A 187 -13.86 -0.04 -13.32
N ASP A 188 -14.23 1.21 -13.04
CA ASP A 188 -13.31 2.20 -12.49
C ASP A 188 -12.73 1.71 -11.14
N LEU A 189 -13.56 1.17 -10.24
CA LEU A 189 -13.10 0.60 -8.97
C LEU A 189 -12.12 -0.57 -9.17
N LYS A 190 -12.33 -1.41 -10.19
CA LYS A 190 -11.39 -2.49 -10.55
C LYS A 190 -10.03 -1.93 -11.00
N ILE A 191 -10.03 -0.82 -11.75
CA ILE A 191 -8.79 -0.11 -12.11
C ILE A 191 -8.11 0.43 -10.85
N SER A 192 -8.85 1.06 -9.93
CA SER A 192 -8.31 1.52 -8.65
C SER A 192 -7.72 0.36 -7.84
N LYS A 193 -8.32 -0.84 -7.89
CA LYS A 193 -7.79 -2.04 -7.23
C LYS A 193 -6.45 -2.48 -7.83
N ALA A 194 -6.32 -2.43 -9.16
CA ALA A 194 -5.04 -2.70 -9.81
C ALA A 194 -3.97 -1.66 -9.42
N MET A 195 -4.34 -0.39 -9.29
CA MET A 195 -3.45 0.65 -8.77
C MET A 195 -3.02 0.38 -7.32
N ALA A 196 -3.94 -0.02 -6.45
CA ALA A 196 -3.64 -0.40 -5.07
C ALA A 196 -2.62 -1.56 -5.01
N ALA A 197 -2.77 -2.57 -5.87
CA ALA A 197 -1.80 -3.67 -5.97
C ALA A 197 -0.41 -3.17 -6.42
N GLN A 198 -0.35 -2.28 -7.40
CA GLN A 198 0.90 -1.68 -7.86
C GLN A 198 1.56 -0.84 -6.77
N THR A 199 0.80 0.01 -6.08
CA THR A 199 1.29 0.84 -4.96
C THR A 199 1.81 -0.04 -3.84
N GLY A 200 1.12 -1.13 -3.50
CA GLY A 200 1.58 -2.12 -2.53
C GLY A 200 2.95 -2.71 -2.90
N ALA A 201 3.13 -3.11 -4.16
CA ALA A 201 4.42 -3.63 -4.65
C ALA A 201 5.53 -2.57 -4.58
N GLN A 202 5.23 -1.31 -4.92
CA GLN A 202 6.20 -0.22 -4.81
C GLN A 202 6.64 0.04 -3.36
N ILE A 203 5.69 0.04 -2.41
CA ILE A 203 6.01 0.18 -0.99
C ILE A 203 6.92 -0.96 -0.53
N SER A 204 6.63 -2.21 -0.89
CA SER A 204 7.46 -3.36 -0.53
C SER A 204 8.91 -3.23 -1.04
N LEU A 205 9.09 -2.80 -2.29
CA LEU A 205 10.42 -2.58 -2.86
C LEU A 205 11.19 -1.48 -2.12
N LEU A 206 10.52 -0.40 -1.73
CA LEU A 206 11.11 0.66 -0.93
C LEU A 206 11.53 0.15 0.45
N GLN A 207 10.67 -0.61 1.12
CA GLN A 207 10.96 -1.20 2.43
C GLN A 207 12.20 -2.10 2.37
N GLU A 208 12.31 -2.95 1.34
CA GLU A 208 13.47 -3.83 1.14
C GLU A 208 14.75 -3.02 0.95
N GLY A 209 14.72 -2.01 0.07
CA GLY A 209 15.89 -1.15 -0.18
C GLY A 209 16.34 -0.36 1.05
N VAL A 210 15.39 0.21 1.80
CA VAL A 210 15.66 0.97 3.03
C VAL A 210 16.22 0.06 4.12
N ARG A 211 15.64 -1.13 4.29
CA ARG A 211 16.11 -2.13 5.26
C ARG A 211 17.53 -2.58 4.95
N LEU A 212 17.82 -2.92 3.70
CA LEU A 212 19.16 -3.35 3.30
C LEU A 212 20.21 -2.26 3.55
N LEU A 213 19.91 -1.01 3.24
CA LEU A 213 20.83 0.11 3.52
C LEU A 213 21.03 0.29 5.02
N TRP A 214 19.96 0.22 5.81
CA TRP A 214 20.03 0.31 7.25
C TRP A 214 20.90 -0.79 7.86
N GLU A 215 20.73 -2.04 7.43
CA GLU A 215 21.52 -3.20 7.86
C GLU A 215 23.01 -2.99 7.56
N LYS A 216 23.35 -2.54 6.34
CA LYS A 216 24.74 -2.25 5.95
C LYS A 216 25.36 -1.13 6.78
N ILE A 217 24.61 -0.07 7.05
CA ILE A 217 25.08 1.02 7.93
C ILE A 217 25.33 0.49 9.34
N ARG A 218 24.44 -0.36 9.87
CA ARG A 218 24.62 -0.97 11.20
C ARG A 218 25.82 -1.90 11.25
N GLU A 219 26.01 -2.76 10.24
CA GLU A 219 27.20 -3.61 10.14
C GLU A 219 28.49 -2.78 10.13
N LEU A 220 28.52 -1.69 9.36
CA LEU A 220 29.65 -0.78 9.28
C LEU A 220 29.95 -0.12 10.64
N LEU A 221 28.93 0.38 11.34
CA LEU A 221 29.05 1.05 12.64
C LEU A 221 29.42 0.09 13.77
N ASP A 222 28.80 -1.09 13.82
CA ASP A 222 28.90 -2.00 14.96
C ASP A 222 30.09 -2.97 14.84
N GLN A 223 30.54 -3.29 13.62
CA GLN A 223 31.57 -4.30 13.39
C GLN A 223 32.82 -3.71 12.74
N THR A 224 32.69 -3.13 11.55
CA THR A 224 33.85 -2.75 10.73
C THR A 224 34.59 -1.55 11.32
N LEU A 225 33.86 -0.50 11.72
CA LEU A 225 34.46 0.74 12.22
C LEU A 225 35.23 0.55 13.55
N PRO A 226 34.71 -0.18 14.57
CA PRO A 226 35.46 -0.45 15.79
C PRO A 226 36.73 -1.28 15.55
N LEU A 227 36.66 -2.28 14.66
CA LEU A 227 37.83 -3.09 14.29
C LEU A 227 38.90 -2.25 13.61
N TRP A 228 38.51 -1.40 12.66
CA TRP A 228 39.41 -0.48 11.99
C TRP A 228 40.05 0.52 12.96
N LYS A 229 39.26 1.13 13.86
CA LYS A 229 39.77 2.03 14.92
C LYS A 229 40.81 1.32 15.80
N LYS A 230 40.56 0.04 16.15
CA LYS A 230 41.50 -0.78 16.93
C LYS A 230 42.79 -1.06 16.16
N GLN A 231 42.73 -1.43 14.89
CA GLN A 231 43.91 -1.64 14.05
C GLN A 231 44.76 -0.37 13.94
N MET A 232 44.10 0.77 13.74
CA MET A 232 44.75 2.07 13.68
C MET A 232 45.48 2.46 14.95
N ALA A 233 44.88 2.19 16.12
CA ALA A 233 45.53 2.44 17.40
C ALA A 233 46.78 1.55 17.62
N LEU A 234 46.80 0.34 17.06
CA LEU A 234 47.93 -0.59 17.15
C LEU A 234 49.08 -0.23 16.22
N ASN A 235 48.79 0.36 15.05
CA ASN A 235 49.78 0.74 14.04
C ASN A 235 50.40 2.14 14.28
N ARG A 236 50.20 2.73 15.46
CA ARG A 236 50.55 4.12 15.79
C ARG A 236 51.91 4.29 16.48
#